data_AF-A0A2N3GCG8-F1
#
_entry.id   AF-A0A2N3GCG8-F1
#
_cell.length_a   1.000
_cell.length_b   1.000
_cell.length_c   1.000
_cell.angle_alpha   90.00
_cell.angle_beta   90.00
_cell.angle_gamma   90.00
#
_symmetry.space_group_name_H-M   'P 1'
#
loop_
_entity.id
_entity.type
_entity.pdbx_description
1 polymer ?
#
loop_
_entity_poly.entity_id
_entity_poly.type
_entity_poly.pdbx_seq_one_letter_code
_entity_poly.pdbx_strand_id
1 'polypeptide(L)'
;MAGVCVPKVAPSWLLYLLYRRRERNTRARRRGVPVAVPITPVRVGDVVRMKKPHPCGANEWEIQRVGMDIVLECRGCGRKVRLVRYEFDRRFRGFIGALEDIPAEE
;
A
#
# COMPACT_ATOMS: atom_id res chain seq x y z
N MET A 1 51.44 39.68 -9.34
CA MET A 1 50.83 40.01 -10.64
C MET A 1 50.09 38.79 -11.15
N ALA A 2 48.80 38.65 -10.81
CA ALA A 2 47.95 37.61 -11.40
C ALA A 2 47.21 38.24 -12.57
N GLY A 3 47.55 37.82 -13.79
CA GLY A 3 46.89 38.26 -15.01
C GLY A 3 45.44 37.85 -14.99
N VAL A 4 44.55 38.84 -14.94
CA VAL A 4 43.10 38.63 -15.09
C VAL A 4 42.85 38.34 -16.56
N CYS A 5 42.72 37.06 -16.90
CA CYS A 5 42.17 36.65 -18.19
C CYS A 5 40.66 36.98 -18.15
N VAL A 6 40.28 38.16 -18.65
CA VAL A 6 38.87 38.55 -18.81
C VAL A 6 38.38 37.93 -20.12
N PRO A 7 37.52 36.89 -20.10
CA PRO A 7 36.92 36.42 -21.33
C PRO A 7 35.95 37.48 -21.85
N LYS A 8 36.23 37.96 -23.06
CA LYS A 8 35.35 38.77 -23.90
C LYS A 8 33.93 38.19 -23.91
N VAL A 9 32.97 39.00 -23.45
CA VAL A 9 31.55 39.03 -23.84
C VAL A 9 30.92 37.69 -24.28
N ALA A 10 30.33 36.98 -23.32
CA ALA A 10 29.39 35.90 -23.63
C ALA A 10 28.09 36.51 -24.20
N PRO A 11 27.54 35.97 -25.32
CA PRO A 11 26.28 36.46 -25.87
C PRO A 11 25.15 36.27 -24.86
N SER A 12 24.21 37.23 -24.80
CA SER A 12 23.08 37.31 -23.86
C SER A 12 22.24 36.02 -23.73
N TRP A 13 22.32 35.11 -24.71
CA TRP A 13 21.67 33.81 -24.71
C TRP A 13 22.38 32.71 -23.89
N LEU A 14 23.66 32.91 -23.51
CA LEU A 14 24.40 31.97 -22.63
C LEU A 14 24.08 32.21 -21.15
N LEU A 15 23.87 33.46 -20.74
CA LEU A 15 23.24 33.76 -19.45
C LEU A 15 21.76 33.35 -19.46
N TYR A 16 21.04 33.47 -20.58
CA TYR A 16 19.68 32.92 -20.69
C TYR A 16 19.65 31.38 -20.59
N LEU A 17 20.65 30.65 -21.12
CA LEU A 17 20.74 29.18 -20.99
C LEU A 17 21.17 28.72 -19.58
N LEU A 18 21.94 29.52 -18.84
CA LEU A 18 22.26 29.25 -17.44
C LEU A 18 21.17 29.74 -16.46
N TYR A 19 20.46 30.82 -16.80
CA TYR A 19 19.31 31.35 -16.05
C TYR A 19 18.03 30.55 -16.32
N ARG A 20 17.88 29.94 -17.50
CA ARG A 20 16.86 28.93 -17.84
C ARG A 20 17.35 27.50 -17.51
N ARG A 21 18.16 27.38 -16.46
CA ARG A 21 18.61 26.09 -15.90
C ARG A 21 18.22 25.97 -14.43
N ARG A 22 17.04 26.50 -14.07
CA ARG A 22 16.40 26.29 -12.78
C ARG A 22 15.04 25.59 -12.86
N GLU A 23 14.70 24.95 -13.99
CA GLU A 23 13.42 24.25 -14.14
C GLU A 23 13.59 23.02 -15.05
N ARG A 24 13.93 21.89 -14.43
CA ARG A 24 13.63 20.51 -14.88
C ARG A 24 14.29 19.47 -13.96
N ASN A 25 14.30 19.75 -12.65
CA ASN A 25 14.43 18.66 -11.67
C ASN A 25 13.04 18.10 -11.33
N THR A 26 12.27 17.77 -12.36
CA THR A 26 11.13 16.85 -12.27
C THR A 26 11.64 15.41 -12.39
N ARG A 27 12.78 15.06 -11.77
CA ARG A 27 13.10 13.67 -11.47
C ARG A 27 12.16 13.21 -10.35
N ALA A 28 10.92 12.91 -10.75
CA ALA A 28 10.16 11.72 -10.39
C ALA A 28 10.40 11.14 -8.99
N ARG A 29 10.43 11.96 -7.94
CA ARG A 29 10.16 11.55 -6.57
C ARG A 29 8.66 11.72 -6.30
N ARG A 30 7.83 10.88 -6.91
CA ARG A 30 6.62 10.39 -6.25
C ARG A 30 6.73 8.87 -6.23
N ARG A 31 7.37 8.37 -5.16
CA ARG A 31 7.26 6.96 -4.78
C ARG A 31 5.78 6.68 -4.49
N GLY A 32 5.25 5.61 -5.05
CA GLY A 32 3.94 5.07 -4.69
C GLY A 32 2.98 5.03 -5.87
N VAL A 33 3.07 3.96 -6.65
CA VAL A 33 1.94 3.51 -7.48
C VAL A 33 0.78 3.21 -6.53
N PRO A 34 -0.43 3.75 -6.73
CA PRO A 34 -1.62 3.23 -6.07
C PRO A 34 -1.86 1.85 -6.67
N VAL A 35 -1.37 0.80 -6.00
CA VAL A 35 -1.70 -0.57 -6.39
C VAL A 35 -3.21 -0.72 -6.30
N ALA A 36 -3.87 -0.97 -7.43
CA ALA A 36 -5.27 -1.36 -7.46
C ALA A 36 -5.37 -2.73 -6.77
N VAL A 37 -5.77 -2.73 -5.51
CA VAL A 37 -6.01 -3.96 -4.75
C VAL A 37 -7.47 -4.33 -4.97
N PRO A 38 -7.77 -5.51 -5.53
CA PRO A 38 -9.15 -5.94 -5.71
C PRO A 38 -9.83 -6.09 -4.35
N ILE A 39 -11.08 -5.62 -4.26
CA ILE A 39 -11.89 -5.77 -3.04
C ILE A 39 -12.35 -7.22 -2.97
N THR A 40 -11.92 -7.94 -1.93
CA THR A 40 -12.33 -9.33 -1.72
C THR A 40 -13.71 -9.32 -1.04
N PRO A 41 -14.76 -9.93 -1.62
CA PRO A 41 -16.02 -10.12 -0.91
C PRO A 41 -15.82 -11.18 0.17
N VAL A 42 -16.18 -10.85 1.42
CA VAL A 42 -16.05 -11.72 2.59
C VAL A 42 -17.27 -11.55 3.50
N ARG A 43 -17.61 -12.61 4.22
CA ARG A 43 -18.74 -12.68 5.16
C ARG A 43 -18.25 -12.94 6.58
N VAL A 44 -19.14 -12.73 7.55
CA VAL A 44 -18.88 -13.11 8.95
C VAL A 44 -18.92 -14.63 9.04
N GLY A 45 -17.98 -15.24 9.77
CA GLY A 45 -17.82 -16.69 9.87
C GLY A 45 -16.80 -17.28 8.89
N ASP A 46 -16.38 -16.53 7.87
CA ASP A 46 -15.37 -17.01 6.92
C ASP A 46 -14.03 -17.25 7.61
N VAL A 47 -13.40 -18.39 7.28
CA VAL A 47 -12.04 -18.73 7.72
C VAL A 47 -11.06 -18.47 6.60
N VAL A 48 -10.18 -17.50 6.82
CA VAL A 48 -9.23 -16.98 5.82
C VAL A 48 -7.79 -17.21 6.25
N ARG A 49 -6.92 -17.34 5.25
CA ARG A 49 -5.47 -17.40 5.44
C ARG A 49 -4.84 -16.06 5.11
N MET A 50 -3.94 -15.61 5.98
CA MET A 50 -3.17 -14.38 5.77
C MET A 50 -1.76 -14.68 5.25
N LYS A 51 -1.16 -13.71 4.55
CA LYS A 51 0.26 -13.76 4.11
C LYS A 51 1.23 -13.60 5.27
N LYS A 52 0.89 -12.77 6.26
CA LYS A 52 1.70 -12.56 7.46
C LYS A 52 1.19 -13.42 8.60
N PRO A 53 2.06 -14.18 9.29
CA PRO A 53 1.66 -14.93 10.48
C PRO A 53 1.28 -14.01 11.64
N HIS A 54 0.36 -14.48 12.47
CA HIS A 54 0.17 -13.90 13.79
C HIS A 54 1.43 -14.17 14.63
N PRO A 55 1.82 -13.28 15.58
CA PRO A 55 2.92 -13.53 16.52
C PRO A 55 2.85 -14.87 17.29
N CYS A 56 1.70 -15.56 17.32
CA CYS A 56 1.59 -16.91 17.89
C CYS A 56 1.97 -18.05 16.93
N GLY A 57 2.33 -17.76 15.67
CA GLY A 57 2.69 -18.76 14.65
C GLY A 57 1.52 -19.27 13.79
N ALA A 58 0.26 -19.03 14.20
CA ALA A 58 -0.91 -19.38 13.39
C ALA A 58 -1.13 -18.40 12.23
N ASN A 59 -1.64 -18.92 11.11
CA ASN A 59 -1.93 -18.17 9.89
C ASN A 59 -3.43 -18.13 9.54
N GLU A 60 -4.24 -18.73 10.40
CA GLU A 60 -5.67 -18.96 10.20
C GLU A 60 -6.45 -17.96 11.03
N TRP A 61 -7.36 -17.28 10.35
CA TRP A 61 -8.12 -16.17 10.90
C TRP A 61 -9.59 -16.37 10.59
N GLU A 62 -10.42 -16.15 11.59
CA GLU A 62 -11.87 -16.19 11.47
C GLU A 62 -12.39 -14.75 11.42
N ILE A 63 -13.28 -14.46 10.48
CA ILE A 63 -13.87 -13.13 10.34
C ILE A 63 -15.04 -12.99 11.32
N GLN A 64 -14.85 -12.15 12.33
CA GLN A 64 -15.86 -11.87 13.36
C GLN A 64 -16.78 -10.70 12.97
N ARG A 65 -16.26 -9.72 12.22
CA ARG A 65 -17.02 -8.55 11.78
C ARG A 65 -16.54 -8.07 10.42
N VAL A 66 -17.49 -7.75 9.55
CA VAL A 66 -17.25 -7.12 8.25
C VAL A 66 -17.89 -5.73 8.23
N GLY A 67 -17.11 -4.71 7.87
CA GLY A 67 -17.56 -3.32 7.76
C GLY A 67 -16.45 -2.46 7.14
N MET A 68 -16.29 -1.23 7.63
CA MET A 68 -15.17 -0.35 7.27
C MET A 68 -13.82 -0.96 7.71
N ASP A 69 -13.79 -1.47 8.93
CA ASP A 69 -12.72 -2.32 9.46
C ASP A 69 -13.20 -3.76 9.52
N ILE A 70 -12.29 -4.69 9.28
CA ILE A 70 -12.52 -6.12 9.45
C ILE A 70 -11.89 -6.54 10.77
N VAL A 71 -12.69 -7.18 11.63
CA VAL A 71 -12.18 -7.79 12.86
C VAL A 71 -11.94 -9.26 12.60
N LEU A 72 -10.70 -9.68 12.79
CA LEU A 72 -10.25 -11.05 12.63
C LEU A 72 -9.91 -11.65 13.99
N GLU A 73 -10.28 -12.90 14.20
CA GLU A 73 -9.91 -13.68 15.38
C GLU A 73 -8.93 -14.79 14.98
N CYS A 74 -7.81 -14.87 15.69
CA CYS A 74 -6.80 -15.88 15.42
C CYS A 74 -7.22 -17.23 16.02
N ARG A 75 -7.41 -18.26 15.18
CA ARG A 75 -7.84 -19.61 15.62
C ARG A 75 -6.84 -20.31 16.56
N GLY A 76 -5.58 -19.90 16.54
CA GLY A 76 -4.55 -20.48 17.40
C GLY A 76 -4.46 -19.89 18.82
N CYS A 77 -4.97 -18.66 19.04
CA CYS A 77 -4.81 -17.99 20.34
C CYS A 77 -6.02 -17.13 20.79
N GLY A 78 -7.10 -17.06 19.99
CA GLY A 78 -8.31 -16.29 20.30
C GLY A 78 -8.14 -14.77 20.29
N ARG A 79 -6.97 -14.24 19.92
CA ARG A 79 -6.75 -12.79 19.89
C ARG A 79 -7.45 -12.15 18.69
N LYS A 80 -8.12 -11.04 18.96
CA LYS A 80 -8.82 -10.23 17.95
C LYS A 80 -7.93 -9.11 17.44
N VAL A 81 -7.83 -8.98 16.12
CA VAL A 81 -7.10 -7.90 15.45
C VAL A 81 -8.04 -7.17 14.51
N ARG A 82 -8.06 -5.84 14.62
CA ARG A 82 -8.77 -4.97 13.69
C ARG A 82 -7.82 -4.58 12.55
N LEU A 83 -8.26 -4.79 11.32
CA LEU A 83 -7.55 -4.35 10.12
C LEU A 83 -8.46 -3.46 9.27
N VAL A 84 -7.88 -2.40 8.70
CA VAL A 84 -8.54 -1.60 7.67
C VAL A 84 -8.71 -2.47 6.41
N ARG A 85 -9.84 -2.32 5.69
CA ARG A 85 -10.16 -3.06 4.45
C ARG A 85 -8.97 -3.20 3.49
N TYR A 86 -8.31 -2.08 3.17
CA TYR A 86 -7.16 -2.06 2.27
C TYR A 86 -5.99 -2.95 2.74
N GLU A 87 -5.72 -2.97 4.03
CA GLU A 87 -4.66 -3.83 4.57
C GLU A 87 -5.03 -5.30 4.54
N PHE A 88 -6.30 -5.60 4.81
CA PHE A 88 -6.85 -6.94 4.69
C PHE A 88 -6.68 -7.47 3.27
N ASP A 89 -7.18 -6.74 2.26
CA ASP A 89 -7.12 -7.20 0.85
C ASP A 89 -5.67 -7.40 0.37
N ARG A 90 -4.72 -6.58 0.84
CA ARG A 90 -3.29 -6.78 0.54
C ARG A 90 -2.70 -8.04 1.18
N ARG A 91 -3.10 -8.35 2.41
CA ARG A 91 -2.58 -9.46 3.22
C ARG A 91 -3.35 -10.76 2.98
N PHE A 92 -4.53 -10.69 2.37
CA PHE A 92 -5.35 -11.84 2.05
C PHE A 92 -4.58 -12.80 1.13
N ARG A 93 -4.62 -14.09 1.47
CA ARG A 93 -3.98 -15.16 0.70
C ARG A 93 -5.01 -16.08 0.04
N GLY A 94 -6.09 -16.40 0.75
CA GLY A 94 -7.15 -17.28 0.26
C GLY A 94 -8.08 -17.74 1.37
N PHE A 95 -9.19 -18.37 0.99
CA PHE A 95 -10.14 -19.01 1.91
C PHE A 95 -9.65 -20.41 2.29
N ILE A 96 -9.90 -20.81 3.54
CA ILE A 96 -9.63 -22.18 4.05
C ILE A 96 -10.95 -22.95 4.16
N GLY A 97 -12.00 -22.27 4.62
CA GLY A 97 -13.35 -22.82 4.71
C GLY A 97 -14.37 -21.70 4.98
N ALA A 98 -15.61 -21.93 4.57
CA ALA A 98 -16.75 -21.10 4.95
C ALA A 98 -17.50 -21.85 6.06
N LEU A 99 -17.64 -21.23 7.23
CA LEU A 99 -18.62 -21.69 8.21
C LEU A 99 -19.98 -21.17 7.75
N GLU A 100 -20.72 -22.08 7.11
CA GLU A 100 -22.16 -21.99 6.85
C GLU A 100 -22.60 -21.09 5.69
N ASP A 101 -23.09 -21.74 4.64
CA ASP A 101 -24.05 -21.17 3.70
C ASP A 101 -25.33 -20.85 4.47
N ILE A 102 -25.49 -19.62 4.95
CA ILE A 102 -26.83 -19.11 5.26
C ILE A 102 -27.49 -18.87 3.90
N PRO A 103 -28.47 -19.69 3.46
CA PRO A 103 -29.19 -19.39 2.23
C PRO A 103 -29.81 -18.01 2.39
N ALA A 104 -29.62 -17.17 1.37
CA ALA A 104 -30.31 -15.90 1.29
C ALA A 104 -31.82 -16.20 1.23
N GLU A 105 -32.52 -16.10 2.35
CA GLU A 105 -33.97 -15.97 2.33
C GLU A 105 -34.32 -14.50 2.03
N GLU A 106 -35.22 -14.36 1.07
CA GLU A 106 -35.64 -13.21 0.26
C GLU A 106 -36.09 -11.96 1.04
#